data_AF-A0A7H8UD33-F1
#
_entry.id   AF-A0A7H8UD33-F1
#
_cell.length_a   1.000
_cell.length_b   1.000
_cell.length_c   1.000
_cell.angle_alpha   90.00
_cell.angle_beta   90.00
_cell.angle_gamma   90.00
#
_symmetry.space_group_name_H-M   'P 1'
#
loop_
_entity.id
_entity.type
_entity.pdbx_description
1 polymer ?
#
loop_
_entity_poly.entity_id
_entity_poly.type
_entity_poly.pdbx_seq_one_letter_code
_entity_poly.pdbx_strand_id
1 'polypeptide(L)'
;MKKIMLIGFGAMAQAVIERLPAGVAIGWIVAREAHHAAIRARFGEAVTALASPMDCAQTPDLVLECASQQAVAQYGEEILRRGWHLAVISTGALADSALEQRLLAAGGRLTLLSGAVAGIDGLAAAKEGGLERVTYRSRKSPASWRGSYAEQLIDLNSVSAAQVFFEGSAREAARLFPANANVAATVALGGVGMDDTRVQLMVDPATTRNTHTLHVEGAFGEFHLELSGLPLASNPKTSTLAALSAVRACRELALS
;
A
#
# COMPACT_ATOMS: atom_id res chain seq x y z
N MET A 1 2.44 -19.24 -18.77
CA MET A 1 3.16 -18.25 -17.95
C MET A 1 2.25 -17.04 -17.82
N LYS A 2 1.92 -16.63 -16.60
CA LYS A 2 1.07 -15.46 -16.35
C LYS A 2 1.88 -14.18 -16.60
N LYS A 3 1.28 -13.16 -17.20
CA LYS A 3 1.89 -11.88 -17.50
C LYS A 3 1.25 -10.77 -16.69
N ILE A 4 2.05 -10.08 -15.89
CA ILE A 4 1.59 -8.93 -15.11
C ILE A 4 1.99 -7.61 -15.76
N MET A 5 1.18 -6.59 -15.50
CA MET A 5 1.55 -5.19 -15.67
C MET A 5 1.93 -4.63 -14.30
N LEU A 6 3.10 -4.00 -14.18
CA LEU A 6 3.54 -3.35 -12.96
C LEU A 6 3.42 -1.83 -13.11
N ILE A 7 2.66 -1.16 -12.24
CA ILE A 7 2.62 0.31 -12.20
C ILE A 7 3.63 0.80 -11.18
N GLY A 8 4.63 1.52 -11.66
CA GLY A 8 5.75 2.04 -10.88
C GLY A 8 7.07 1.33 -11.18
N PHE A 9 8.17 2.06 -10.96
CA PHE A 9 9.53 1.56 -11.12
C PHE A 9 10.46 2.01 -9.97
N GLY A 10 9.87 2.42 -8.84
CA GLY A 10 10.58 2.82 -7.62
C GLY A 10 10.94 1.64 -6.71
N ALA A 11 11.43 1.93 -5.50
CA ALA A 11 11.94 0.93 -4.55
C ALA A 11 11.01 -0.29 -4.32
N MET A 12 9.69 -0.06 -4.19
CA MET A 12 8.70 -1.12 -4.04
C MET A 12 8.66 -2.04 -5.27
N ALA A 13 8.51 -1.46 -6.45
CA ALA A 13 8.51 -2.18 -7.71
C ALA A 13 9.81 -2.97 -7.91
N GLN A 14 10.98 -2.40 -7.58
CA GLN A 14 12.26 -3.11 -7.65
C GLN A 14 12.28 -4.35 -6.74
N ALA A 15 11.80 -4.21 -5.50
CA ALA A 15 11.75 -5.33 -4.56
C ALA A 15 10.84 -6.47 -5.04
N VAL A 16 9.73 -6.14 -5.73
CA VAL A 16 8.84 -7.11 -6.39
C VAL A 16 9.52 -7.76 -7.59
N ILE A 17 10.13 -6.98 -8.48
CA ILE A 17 10.85 -7.47 -9.67
C ILE A 17 11.91 -8.52 -9.27
N GLU A 18 12.69 -8.24 -8.22
CA GLU A 18 13.74 -9.14 -7.72
C GLU A 18 13.21 -10.46 -7.13
N ARG A 19 11.93 -10.51 -6.75
CA ARG A 19 11.31 -11.63 -6.03
C ARG A 19 10.14 -12.24 -6.79
N LEU A 20 10.05 -11.96 -8.10
CA LEU A 20 8.96 -12.44 -8.92
C LEU A 20 8.94 -13.98 -8.88
N PRO A 21 7.79 -14.61 -8.55
CA PRO A 21 7.72 -16.06 -8.44
C PRO A 21 7.82 -16.72 -9.82
N ALA A 22 8.30 -17.97 -9.84
CA ALA A 22 8.27 -18.80 -11.04
C ALA A 22 6.83 -18.91 -11.59
N GLY A 23 6.69 -18.93 -12.91
CA GLY A 23 5.39 -18.98 -13.59
C GLY A 23 4.75 -17.60 -13.85
N VAL A 24 5.30 -16.52 -13.28
CA VAL A 24 4.91 -15.14 -13.54
C VAL A 24 6.04 -14.40 -14.26
N ALA A 25 5.69 -13.63 -15.29
CA ALA A 25 6.58 -12.70 -15.97
C ALA A 25 5.97 -11.30 -15.97
N ILE A 26 6.83 -10.29 -16.03
CA ILE A 26 6.41 -8.91 -16.28
C ILE A 26 6.29 -8.77 -17.80
N GLY A 27 5.11 -8.37 -18.29
CA GLY A 27 4.93 -8.00 -19.69
C GLY A 27 5.09 -6.50 -19.91
N TRP A 28 4.68 -5.71 -18.92
CA TRP A 28 4.61 -4.25 -19.03
C TRP A 28 5.02 -3.57 -17.73
N ILE A 29 5.73 -2.45 -17.85
CA ILE A 29 5.98 -1.54 -16.74
C ILE A 29 5.45 -0.16 -17.11
N VAL A 30 4.48 0.33 -16.36
CA VAL A 30 3.95 1.69 -16.49
C VAL A 30 4.76 2.59 -15.57
N ALA A 31 5.49 3.55 -16.15
CA ALA A 31 6.31 4.49 -15.42
C ALA A 31 6.47 5.79 -16.19
N ARG A 32 6.89 6.86 -15.50
CA ARG A 32 7.27 8.13 -16.14
C ARG A 32 8.35 7.90 -17.21
N GLU A 33 8.29 8.64 -18.30
CA GLU A 33 9.21 8.50 -19.46
C GLU A 33 10.69 8.49 -19.08
N ALA A 34 11.08 9.27 -18.06
CA ALA A 34 12.44 9.31 -17.54
C ALA A 34 12.98 7.93 -17.08
N HIS A 35 12.10 6.97 -16.79
CA HIS A 35 12.48 5.60 -16.42
C HIS A 35 12.50 4.62 -17.60
N HIS A 36 11.99 4.98 -18.78
CA HIS A 36 11.82 4.05 -19.90
C HIS A 36 13.16 3.53 -20.43
N ALA A 37 14.18 4.38 -20.51
CA ALA A 37 15.52 3.96 -20.91
C ALA A 37 16.11 2.92 -19.94
N ALA A 38 15.91 3.11 -18.63
CA ALA A 38 16.36 2.17 -17.61
C ALA A 38 15.59 0.84 -17.64
N ILE A 39 14.29 0.89 -17.93
CA ILE A 39 13.46 -0.32 -18.13
C ILE A 39 13.99 -1.11 -19.35
N ARG A 40 14.17 -0.45 -20.50
CA ARG A 40 14.71 -1.10 -21.72
C ARG A 40 16.11 -1.66 -21.50
N ALA A 41 16.99 -0.92 -20.83
CA ALA A 41 18.33 -1.39 -20.53
C ALA A 41 18.33 -2.66 -19.65
N ARG A 42 17.36 -2.81 -18.75
CA ARG A 42 17.25 -3.96 -17.85
C ARG A 42 16.60 -5.18 -18.49
N PHE A 43 15.56 -4.98 -19.30
CA PHE A 43 14.70 -6.07 -19.77
C PHE A 43 14.74 -6.30 -21.28
N GLY A 44 15.39 -5.44 -22.05
CA GLY A 44 15.35 -5.48 -23.51
C GLY A 44 13.90 -5.43 -24.03
N GLU A 45 13.62 -6.25 -25.04
CA GLU A 45 12.28 -6.36 -25.65
C GLU A 45 11.31 -7.26 -24.86
N ALA A 46 11.75 -7.88 -23.76
CA ALA A 46 10.89 -8.77 -22.98
C ALA A 46 9.81 -8.01 -22.18
N VAL A 47 10.05 -6.73 -21.87
CA VAL A 47 9.15 -5.87 -21.11
C VAL A 47 8.92 -4.57 -21.86
N THR A 48 7.67 -4.24 -22.14
CA THR A 48 7.32 -2.96 -22.75
C THR A 48 7.17 -1.88 -21.67
N ALA A 49 7.94 -0.79 -21.79
CA ALA A 49 7.76 0.41 -20.98
C ALA A 49 6.58 1.24 -21.54
N LEU A 50 5.62 1.60 -20.69
CA LEU A 50 4.43 2.36 -21.07
C LEU A 50 4.34 3.66 -20.26
N ALA A 51 3.76 4.70 -20.87
CA ALA A 51 3.43 5.94 -20.17
C ALA A 51 2.09 5.80 -19.42
N SER A 52 1.14 5.07 -20.03
CA SER A 52 -0.18 4.79 -19.47
C SER A 52 -0.50 3.29 -19.54
N PRO A 53 -1.26 2.72 -18.58
CA PRO A 53 -1.81 1.37 -18.71
C PRO A 53 -2.67 1.20 -19.97
N MET A 54 -3.26 2.29 -20.46
CA MET A 54 -4.15 2.30 -21.61
C MET A 54 -3.44 2.06 -22.95
N ASP A 55 -2.14 2.30 -22.98
CA ASP A 55 -1.29 2.04 -24.15
C ASP A 55 -1.08 0.54 -24.37
N CYS A 56 -1.46 -0.30 -23.40
CA CYS A 56 -1.43 -1.74 -23.54
C CYS A 56 -2.67 -2.24 -24.31
N ALA A 57 -2.43 -2.88 -25.46
CA ALA A 57 -3.49 -3.51 -26.26
C ALA A 57 -3.88 -4.92 -25.75
N GLN A 58 -3.02 -5.56 -24.96
CA GLN A 58 -3.24 -6.91 -24.44
C GLN A 58 -3.81 -6.85 -23.02
N THR A 59 -4.56 -7.87 -22.62
CA THR A 59 -5.08 -7.98 -21.24
C THR A 59 -4.01 -8.61 -20.34
N PRO A 60 -3.53 -7.90 -19.30
CA PRO A 60 -2.66 -8.50 -18.28
C PRO A 60 -3.45 -9.47 -17.41
N ASP A 61 -2.79 -10.54 -16.94
CA ASP A 61 -3.36 -11.45 -15.93
C ASP A 61 -3.56 -10.74 -14.58
N LEU A 62 -2.73 -9.72 -14.30
CA LEU A 62 -2.83 -8.84 -13.14
C LEU A 62 -2.18 -7.48 -13.45
N VAL A 63 -2.84 -6.40 -13.06
CA VAL A 63 -2.24 -5.08 -12.92
C VAL A 63 -1.87 -4.88 -11.46
N LEU A 64 -0.58 -4.81 -11.16
CA LEU A 64 -0.05 -4.62 -9.81
C LEU A 64 0.41 -3.18 -9.62
N GLU A 65 -0.30 -2.42 -8.79
CA GLU A 65 0.06 -1.05 -8.45
C GLU A 65 1.08 -1.03 -7.30
N CYS A 66 2.22 -0.39 -7.56
CA CYS A 66 3.36 -0.22 -6.64
C CYS A 66 4.01 1.17 -6.80
N ALA A 67 3.21 2.18 -7.16
CA ALA A 67 3.65 3.52 -7.50
C ALA A 67 3.27 4.55 -6.43
N SER A 68 1.98 4.89 -6.32
CA SER A 68 1.48 5.94 -5.42
C SER A 68 -0.05 5.98 -5.40
N GLN A 69 -0.60 6.68 -4.40
CA GLN A 69 -2.04 6.96 -4.35
C GLN A 69 -2.52 7.75 -5.58
N GLN A 70 -1.69 8.65 -6.11
CA GLN A 70 -1.99 9.40 -7.33
C GLN A 70 -2.12 8.46 -8.54
N ALA A 71 -1.28 7.43 -8.65
CA ALA A 71 -1.38 6.46 -9.74
C ALA A 71 -2.70 5.66 -9.66
N VAL A 72 -3.17 5.32 -8.45
CA VAL A 72 -4.48 4.70 -8.25
C VAL A 72 -5.60 5.65 -8.70
N ALA A 73 -5.56 6.91 -8.28
CA ALA A 73 -6.55 7.91 -8.67
C ALA A 73 -6.56 8.17 -10.18
N GLN A 74 -5.39 8.16 -10.81
CA GLN A 74 -5.24 8.44 -12.24
C GLN A 74 -5.67 7.27 -13.13
N TYR A 75 -5.35 6.04 -12.74
CA TYR A 75 -5.49 4.89 -13.63
C TYR A 75 -6.51 3.85 -13.18
N GLY A 76 -6.86 3.82 -11.90
CA GLY A 76 -7.60 2.70 -11.30
C GLY A 76 -8.96 2.47 -11.96
N GLU A 77 -9.73 3.53 -12.18
CA GLU A 77 -11.09 3.44 -12.74
C GLU A 77 -11.06 2.87 -14.16
N GLU A 78 -10.15 3.38 -14.98
CA GLU A 78 -10.05 2.96 -16.38
C GLU A 78 -9.49 1.53 -16.51
N ILE A 79 -8.53 1.14 -15.67
CA ILE A 79 -8.07 -0.26 -15.59
C ILE A 79 -9.25 -1.18 -15.28
N LEU A 80 -10.07 -0.84 -14.30
CA LEU A 80 -11.20 -1.66 -13.89
C LEU A 80 -12.31 -1.67 -14.96
N ARG A 81 -12.57 -0.56 -15.65
CA ARG A 81 -13.53 -0.49 -16.77
C ARG A 81 -13.18 -1.41 -17.93
N ARG A 82 -11.90 -1.72 -18.14
CA ARG A 82 -11.47 -2.74 -19.10
C ARG A 82 -11.78 -4.18 -18.65
N GLY A 83 -12.36 -4.37 -17.47
CA GLY A 83 -12.60 -5.67 -16.86
C GLY A 83 -11.33 -6.32 -16.28
N TRP A 84 -10.23 -5.56 -16.15
CA TRP A 84 -8.96 -6.10 -15.69
C TRP A 84 -8.93 -6.31 -14.17
N HIS A 85 -8.00 -7.15 -13.72
CA HIS A 85 -7.71 -7.34 -12.30
C HIS A 85 -6.65 -6.34 -11.84
N LEU A 86 -7.02 -5.43 -10.94
CA LEU A 86 -6.15 -4.45 -10.31
C LEU A 86 -5.88 -4.83 -8.84
N ALA A 87 -4.62 -5.05 -8.49
CA ALA A 87 -4.15 -5.13 -7.11
C ALA A 87 -3.48 -3.81 -6.68
N VAL A 88 -3.92 -3.24 -5.56
CA VAL A 88 -3.48 -1.92 -5.07
C VAL A 88 -2.76 -2.06 -3.74
N ILE A 89 -1.56 -1.49 -3.64
CA ILE A 89 -0.84 -1.33 -2.37
C ILE A 89 -0.99 0.07 -1.77
N SER A 90 -1.23 1.08 -2.62
CA SER A 90 -1.43 2.47 -2.21
C SER A 90 -2.88 2.72 -1.78
N THR A 91 -3.37 1.91 -0.84
CA THR A 91 -4.78 1.87 -0.38
C THR A 91 -5.28 3.19 0.20
N GLY A 92 -4.38 4.07 0.66
CA GLY A 92 -4.78 5.39 1.14
C GLY A 92 -5.41 6.29 0.07
N ALA A 93 -5.30 5.94 -1.23
CA ALA A 93 -6.07 6.59 -2.29
C ALA A 93 -7.59 6.53 -2.03
N LEU A 94 -8.07 5.46 -1.38
CA LEU A 94 -9.48 5.24 -1.07
C LEU A 94 -9.97 6.08 0.12
N ALA A 95 -9.12 6.94 0.69
CA ALA A 95 -9.57 8.02 1.57
C ALA A 95 -10.38 9.10 0.84
N ASP A 96 -10.33 9.14 -0.49
CA ASP A 96 -11.31 9.82 -1.33
C ASP A 96 -12.48 8.87 -1.61
N SER A 97 -13.61 9.11 -0.93
CA SER A 97 -14.81 8.28 -1.08
C SER A 97 -15.43 8.37 -2.48
N ALA A 98 -15.25 9.48 -3.20
CA ALA A 98 -15.72 9.56 -4.57
C ALA A 98 -14.88 8.64 -5.47
N LEU A 99 -13.55 8.60 -5.27
CA LEU A 99 -12.69 7.66 -5.97
C LEU A 99 -13.04 6.22 -5.63
N GLU A 100 -13.17 5.88 -4.34
CA GLU A 100 -13.57 4.55 -3.88
C GLU A 100 -14.85 4.05 -4.56
N GLN A 101 -15.90 4.87 -4.57
CA GLN A 101 -17.17 4.54 -5.22
C GLN A 101 -17.01 4.30 -6.73
N ARG A 102 -16.24 5.14 -7.43
CA ARG A 102 -15.97 4.95 -8.86
C ARG A 102 -15.23 3.65 -9.14
N LEU A 103 -14.25 3.28 -8.32
CA LEU A 103 -13.51 2.02 -8.49
C LEU A 103 -14.41 0.80 -8.23
N LEU A 104 -15.23 0.83 -7.19
CA LEU A 104 -16.17 -0.27 -6.89
C LEU A 104 -17.22 -0.47 -8.00
N ALA A 105 -17.63 0.62 -8.67
CA ALA A 105 -18.60 0.57 -9.76
C ALA A 105 -18.00 0.22 -11.14
N ALA A 106 -16.67 0.17 -11.29
CA ALA A 106 -16.01 0.08 -12.59
C ALA A 106 -16.02 -1.32 -13.24
N GLY A 107 -16.53 -2.36 -12.56
CA GLY A 107 -16.82 -3.68 -13.15
C GLY A 107 -15.65 -4.67 -13.28
N GLY A 108 -14.41 -4.23 -13.11
CA GLY A 108 -13.23 -5.09 -13.01
C GLY A 108 -13.05 -5.71 -11.62
N ARG A 109 -11.96 -6.47 -11.43
CA ARG A 109 -11.62 -7.03 -10.11
C ARG A 109 -10.66 -6.10 -9.39
N LEU A 110 -11.07 -5.53 -8.26
CA LEU A 110 -10.18 -4.78 -7.37
C LEU A 110 -9.72 -5.69 -6.21
N THR A 111 -8.43 -5.67 -5.90
CA THR A 111 -7.86 -6.35 -4.73
C THR A 111 -7.00 -5.38 -3.95
N LEU A 112 -7.29 -5.25 -2.66
CA LEU A 112 -6.48 -4.44 -1.76
C LEU A 112 -5.42 -5.33 -1.12
N LEU A 113 -4.16 -4.94 -1.26
CA LEU A 113 -3.06 -5.67 -0.64
C LEU A 113 -2.94 -5.28 0.84
N SER A 114 -2.63 -6.27 1.68
CA SER A 114 -2.46 -6.05 3.12
C SER A 114 -1.29 -5.11 3.43
N GLY A 115 -0.33 -4.97 2.52
CA GLY A 115 0.80 -4.08 2.70
C GLY A 115 1.65 -4.50 3.91
N ALA A 116 1.94 -3.55 4.79
CA ALA A 116 2.81 -3.75 5.94
C ALA A 116 2.04 -4.08 7.23
N VAL A 117 0.91 -4.80 7.14
CA VAL A 117 0.12 -5.25 8.29
C VAL A 117 -0.36 -6.69 8.10
N ALA A 118 -0.56 -7.39 9.22
CA ALA A 118 -1.13 -8.73 9.30
C ALA A 118 -2.47 -8.67 10.07
N GLY A 119 -3.24 -9.77 10.05
CA GLY A 119 -4.48 -9.86 10.82
C GLY A 119 -5.68 -9.12 10.21
N ILE A 120 -5.61 -8.74 8.93
CA ILE A 120 -6.74 -8.13 8.21
C ILE A 120 -7.89 -9.12 8.03
N ASP A 121 -7.58 -10.41 7.93
CA ASP A 121 -8.55 -11.51 7.98
C ASP A 121 -9.29 -11.57 9.32
N GLY A 122 -8.56 -11.51 10.43
CA GLY A 122 -9.15 -11.45 11.77
C GLY A 122 -9.99 -10.19 12.00
N LEU A 123 -9.51 -9.04 11.52
CA LEU A 123 -10.25 -7.78 11.57
C LEU A 123 -11.55 -7.82 10.75
N ALA A 124 -11.50 -8.41 9.55
CA ALA A 124 -12.68 -8.60 8.72
C ALA A 124 -13.68 -9.56 9.37
N ALA A 125 -13.22 -10.65 10.00
CA ALA A 125 -14.10 -11.55 10.74
C ALA A 125 -14.73 -10.88 11.98
N ALA A 126 -13.96 -10.07 12.71
CA ALA A 126 -14.45 -9.28 13.84
C ALA A 126 -15.58 -8.32 13.43
N LYS A 127 -15.52 -7.75 12.21
CA LYS A 127 -16.56 -6.87 11.66
C LYS A 127 -17.94 -7.55 11.60
N GLU A 128 -17.99 -8.83 11.23
CA GLU A 128 -19.23 -9.62 11.21
C GLU A 128 -19.82 -9.85 12.61
N GLY A 129 -18.97 -9.79 13.64
CA GLY A 129 -19.32 -10.05 15.04
C GLY A 129 -19.57 -8.81 15.89
N GLY A 130 -19.77 -7.63 15.28
CA GLY A 130 -19.99 -6.38 16.01
C GLY A 130 -18.70 -5.70 16.46
N LEU A 131 -17.85 -5.35 15.49
CA LEU A 131 -16.64 -4.57 15.72
C LEU A 131 -16.98 -3.12 16.09
N GLU A 132 -16.46 -2.63 17.23
CA GLU A 132 -16.83 -1.32 17.79
C GLU A 132 -15.68 -0.32 17.73
N ARG A 133 -14.46 -0.73 18.07
CA ARG A 133 -13.30 0.17 18.15
C ARG A 133 -12.08 -0.43 17.49
N VAL A 134 -11.41 0.39 16.68
CA VAL A 134 -10.09 0.08 16.11
C VAL A 134 -9.17 1.26 16.37
N THR A 135 -8.09 1.02 17.10
CA THR A 135 -6.98 1.97 17.23
C THR A 135 -5.75 1.40 16.52
N TYR A 136 -5.32 2.08 15.47
CA TYR A 136 -4.08 1.80 14.77
C TYR A 136 -2.99 2.79 15.17
N ARG A 137 -1.78 2.29 15.42
CA ARG A 137 -0.63 3.13 15.72
C ARG A 137 0.59 2.74 14.92
N SER A 138 1.23 3.74 14.32
CA SER A 138 2.46 3.59 13.54
C SER A 138 3.62 4.24 14.28
N ARG A 139 4.69 3.51 14.54
CA ARG A 139 5.94 4.04 15.10
C ARG A 139 7.07 3.84 14.10
N LYS A 140 7.74 4.94 13.74
CA LYS A 140 8.87 4.93 12.81
C LYS A 140 9.97 5.90 13.26
N SER A 141 11.16 5.71 12.70
CA SER A 141 12.31 6.60 12.91
C SER A 141 12.07 8.01 12.32
N PRO A 142 12.77 9.05 12.79
CA PRO A 142 12.68 10.39 12.19
C PRO A 142 12.93 10.39 10.67
N ALA A 143 13.89 9.58 10.20
CA ALA A 143 14.21 9.45 8.77
C ALA A 143 13.00 8.98 7.94
N SER A 144 12.11 8.17 8.50
CA SER A 144 10.91 7.67 7.82
C SER A 144 9.83 8.74 7.65
N TRP A 145 9.88 9.82 8.43
CA TRP A 145 8.93 10.92 8.40
C TRP A 145 9.40 12.12 7.58
N ARG A 146 10.67 12.17 7.18
CA ARG A 146 11.24 13.31 6.42
C ARG A 146 10.55 13.53 5.07
N GLY A 147 10.34 14.80 4.72
CA GLY A 147 9.61 15.19 3.51
C GLY A 147 8.16 14.71 3.52
N SER A 148 7.53 14.70 4.70
CA SER A 148 6.09 14.46 4.87
C SER A 148 5.48 15.58 5.71
N TYR A 149 4.16 15.59 5.86
CA TYR A 149 3.45 16.57 6.69
C TYR A 149 3.91 16.59 8.17
N ALA A 150 4.63 15.56 8.63
CA ALA A 150 5.18 15.49 9.97
C ALA A 150 6.09 16.70 10.31
N GLU A 151 6.83 17.23 9.33
CA GLU A 151 7.73 18.38 9.52
C GLU A 151 6.97 19.68 9.87
N GLN A 152 5.65 19.72 9.67
CA GLN A 152 4.79 20.83 10.10
C GLN A 152 4.25 20.64 11.53
N LEU A 153 4.31 19.42 12.07
CA LEU A 153 3.74 19.06 13.37
C LEU A 153 4.81 18.85 14.44
N ILE A 154 6.04 18.52 14.03
CA ILE A 154 7.13 18.17 14.93
C ILE A 154 8.50 18.44 14.29
N ASP A 155 9.45 18.93 15.08
CA ASP A 155 10.85 19.03 14.65
C ASP A 155 11.54 17.66 14.77
N LEU A 156 11.69 17.00 13.62
CA LEU A 156 12.29 15.68 13.50
C LEU A 156 13.78 15.63 13.92
N ASN A 157 14.46 16.77 14.05
CA ASN A 157 15.88 16.82 14.46
C ASN A 157 16.08 16.88 15.98
N SER A 158 15.07 17.30 16.74
CA SER A 158 15.16 17.50 18.20
C SER A 158 14.40 16.46 19.01
N VAL A 159 13.81 15.45 18.37
CA VAL A 159 13.12 14.35 19.05
C VAL A 159 14.10 13.54 19.92
N SER A 160 13.91 13.59 21.24
CA SER A 160 14.74 12.86 22.21
C SER A 160 14.06 11.60 22.77
N ALA A 161 12.74 11.46 22.62
CA ALA A 161 11.97 10.30 23.05
C ALA A 161 10.82 10.00 22.08
N ALA A 162 10.30 8.78 22.11
CA ALA A 162 9.15 8.39 21.32
C ALA A 162 7.93 9.27 21.67
N GLN A 163 7.31 9.87 20.65
CA GLN A 163 6.16 10.76 20.83
C GLN A 163 5.15 10.62 19.69
N VAL A 164 3.86 10.71 20.05
CA VAL A 164 2.77 10.85 19.09
C VAL A 164 2.76 12.30 18.61
N PHE A 165 2.93 12.51 17.32
CA PHE A 165 2.89 13.86 16.71
C PHE A 165 1.60 14.10 15.92
N PHE A 166 0.81 13.05 15.70
CA PHE A 166 -0.49 13.14 15.02
C PHE A 166 -1.44 12.11 15.62
N GLU A 167 -2.67 12.56 15.88
CA GLU A 167 -3.80 11.72 16.21
C GLU A 167 -5.04 12.19 15.41
N GLY A 168 -5.77 11.26 14.81
CA GLY A 168 -6.95 11.55 14.00
C GLY A 168 -7.54 10.29 13.39
N SER A 169 -8.43 10.44 12.40
CA SER A 169 -9.01 9.32 11.65
C SER A 169 -8.02 8.72 10.64
N ALA A 170 -8.29 7.50 10.17
CA ALA A 170 -7.55 6.90 9.07
C ALA A 170 -7.69 7.71 7.77
N ARG A 171 -8.83 8.37 7.55
CA ARG A 171 -9.03 9.28 6.42
C ARG A 171 -8.08 10.47 6.45
N GLU A 172 -7.98 11.15 7.59
CA GLU A 172 -7.07 12.28 7.77
C GLU A 172 -5.61 11.84 7.62
N ALA A 173 -5.24 10.73 8.27
CA ALA A 173 -3.89 10.17 8.19
C ALA A 173 -3.50 9.84 6.73
N ALA A 174 -4.38 9.17 5.98
CA ALA A 174 -4.12 8.80 4.59
C ALA A 174 -3.94 10.01 3.66
N ARG A 175 -4.70 11.09 3.89
CA ARG A 175 -4.63 12.34 3.11
C ARG A 175 -3.39 13.17 3.44
N LEU A 176 -3.07 13.33 4.74
CA LEU A 176 -1.94 14.14 5.19
C LEU A 176 -0.59 13.42 4.99
N PHE A 177 -0.59 12.09 5.03
CA PHE A 177 0.63 11.28 4.96
C PHE A 177 0.59 10.22 3.84
N PRO A 178 0.43 10.61 2.57
CA PRO A 178 0.14 9.69 1.47
C PRO A 178 1.24 8.64 1.20
N ALA A 179 2.49 8.94 1.58
CA ALA A 179 3.60 8.00 1.47
C ALA A 179 3.76 7.07 2.69
N ASN A 180 3.06 7.34 3.80
CA ASN A 180 3.34 6.72 5.10
C ASN A 180 2.13 6.01 5.72
N ALA A 181 0.90 6.38 5.34
CA ALA A 181 -0.33 5.97 6.03
C ALA A 181 -1.22 4.99 5.22
N ASN A 182 -0.70 4.30 4.20
CA ASN A 182 -1.47 3.25 3.50
C ASN A 182 -1.93 2.14 4.46
N VAL A 183 -1.12 1.78 5.46
CA VAL A 183 -1.53 0.78 6.47
C VAL A 183 -2.75 1.24 7.25
N ALA A 184 -2.86 2.53 7.60
CA ALA A 184 -4.05 3.06 8.27
C ALA A 184 -5.31 2.85 7.42
N ALA A 185 -5.21 3.15 6.11
CA ALA A 185 -6.30 2.94 5.18
C ALA A 185 -6.64 1.45 5.01
N THR A 186 -5.63 0.57 4.87
CA THR A 186 -5.86 -0.89 4.78
C THR A 186 -6.59 -1.43 6.01
N VAL A 187 -6.19 -0.99 7.21
CA VAL A 187 -6.86 -1.37 8.46
C VAL A 187 -8.29 -0.86 8.48
N ALA A 188 -8.51 0.40 8.13
CA ALA A 188 -9.84 0.99 8.12
C ALA A 188 -10.79 0.32 7.12
N LEU A 189 -10.33 0.03 5.91
CA LEU A 189 -11.11 -0.65 4.86
C LEU A 189 -11.47 -2.09 5.25
N GLY A 190 -10.60 -2.77 6.00
CA GLY A 190 -10.87 -4.10 6.56
C GLY A 190 -11.65 -4.10 7.87
N GLY A 191 -11.83 -2.94 8.51
CA GLY A 191 -12.40 -2.81 9.85
C GLY A 191 -13.63 -1.90 9.89
N VAL A 192 -13.65 -1.01 10.89
CA VAL A 192 -14.79 -0.11 11.19
C VAL A 192 -15.02 1.01 10.18
N GLY A 193 -14.08 1.22 9.24
CA GLY A 193 -14.17 2.30 8.25
C GLY A 193 -13.17 3.42 8.47
N MET A 194 -13.06 4.30 7.46
CA MET A 194 -12.02 5.33 7.35
C MET A 194 -12.12 6.42 8.41
N ASP A 195 -13.34 6.78 8.81
CA ASP A 195 -13.58 7.85 9.78
C ASP A 195 -13.54 7.34 11.23
N ASP A 196 -14.03 6.11 11.46
CA ASP A 196 -14.13 5.51 12.80
C ASP A 196 -12.85 4.80 13.28
N THR A 197 -11.90 4.57 12.37
CA THR A 197 -10.58 4.02 12.74
C THR A 197 -9.69 5.11 13.31
N ARG A 198 -9.39 5.05 14.61
CA ARG A 198 -8.48 5.97 15.28
C ARG A 198 -7.03 5.67 14.92
N VAL A 199 -6.26 6.69 14.55
CA VAL A 199 -4.87 6.58 14.13
C VAL A 199 -3.97 7.44 15.00
N GLN A 200 -2.86 6.86 15.45
CA GLN A 200 -1.77 7.57 16.11
C GLN A 200 -0.47 7.37 15.32
N LEU A 201 0.16 8.46 14.88
CA LEU A 201 1.47 8.41 14.22
C LEU A 201 2.54 8.90 15.18
N MET A 202 3.57 8.07 15.35
CA MET A 202 4.66 8.27 16.29
C MET A 202 6.00 8.36 15.58
N VAL A 203 6.81 9.29 16.04
CA VAL A 203 8.23 9.34 15.78
C VAL A 203 8.97 8.80 16.99
N ASP A 204 10.01 8.01 16.74
CA ASP A 204 10.87 7.50 17.78
C ASP A 204 12.34 7.48 17.32
N PRO A 205 13.25 8.21 17.98
CA PRO A 205 14.66 8.26 17.59
C PRO A 205 15.40 6.95 17.89
N ALA A 206 14.88 6.10 18.77
CA ALA A 206 15.53 4.85 19.17
C ALA A 206 15.14 3.64 18.29
N THR A 207 14.08 3.72 17.49
CA THR A 207 13.65 2.60 16.65
C THR A 207 14.45 2.48 15.36
N THR A 208 14.81 1.25 15.02
CA THR A 208 15.36 0.85 13.71
C THR A 208 14.31 0.11 12.85
N ARG A 209 13.07 0.01 13.35
CA ARG A 209 11.97 -0.75 12.74
C ARG A 209 10.75 0.14 12.49
N ASN A 210 9.93 -0.28 11.53
CA ASN A 210 8.58 0.23 11.36
C ASN A 210 7.62 -0.67 12.14
N THR A 211 7.05 -0.14 13.22
CA THR A 211 6.13 -0.88 14.08
C THR A 211 4.70 -0.43 13.83
N HIS A 212 3.83 -1.40 13.63
CA HIS A 212 2.40 -1.25 13.41
C HIS A 212 1.68 -1.99 14.54
N THR A 213 0.92 -1.26 15.36
CA THR A 213 0.09 -1.88 16.41
C THR A 213 -1.38 -1.66 16.12
N LEU A 214 -2.17 -2.71 16.28
CA LEU A 214 -3.63 -2.66 16.26
C LEU A 214 -4.15 -3.06 17.63
N HIS A 215 -5.16 -2.31 18.06
CA HIS A 215 -6.00 -2.63 19.19
C HIS A 215 -7.43 -2.62 18.71
N VAL A 216 -8.11 -3.76 18.85
CA VAL A 216 -9.40 -4.04 18.23
C VAL A 216 -10.34 -4.59 19.29
N GLU A 217 -11.53 -4.00 19.41
CA GLU A 217 -12.55 -4.37 20.39
C GLU A 217 -13.94 -4.42 19.75
N GLY A 218 -14.78 -5.30 20.26
CA GLY A 218 -16.19 -5.39 19.91
C GLY A 218 -16.90 -6.49 20.69
N ALA A 219 -18.11 -6.85 20.28
CA ALA A 219 -18.90 -7.88 20.97
C ALA A 219 -18.26 -9.28 20.92
N PHE A 220 -17.35 -9.53 19.96
CA PHE A 220 -16.55 -10.75 19.87
C PHE A 220 -15.43 -10.83 20.95
N GLY A 221 -15.15 -9.74 21.65
CA GLY A 221 -14.03 -9.59 22.59
C GLY A 221 -13.01 -8.57 22.10
N GLU A 222 -11.73 -8.84 22.36
CA GLU A 222 -10.62 -7.92 22.11
C GLU A 222 -9.41 -8.67 21.57
N PHE A 223 -8.66 -8.05 20.67
CA PHE A 223 -7.33 -8.52 20.32
C PHE A 223 -6.34 -7.38 20.06
N HIS A 224 -5.07 -7.72 20.25
CA HIS A 224 -3.93 -6.85 19.94
C HIS A 224 -3.03 -7.54 18.92
N LEU A 225 -2.55 -6.75 17.96
CA LEU A 225 -1.54 -7.19 17.01
C LEU A 225 -0.40 -6.19 17.01
N GLU A 226 0.84 -6.68 17.10
CA GLU A 226 2.03 -5.89 16.83
C GLU A 226 2.83 -6.53 15.71
N LEU A 227 3.19 -5.72 14.72
CA LEU A 227 4.10 -6.10 13.66
C LEU A 227 5.26 -5.10 13.62
N SER A 228 6.47 -5.60 13.86
CA SER A 228 7.71 -4.83 13.84
C SER A 228 8.57 -5.21 12.63
N GLY A 229 8.31 -4.55 11.50
CA GLY A 229 8.93 -4.82 10.21
C GLY A 229 10.27 -4.09 10.02
N LEU A 230 11.17 -4.71 9.25
CA LEU A 230 12.34 -4.01 8.74
C LEU A 230 11.92 -3.02 7.65
N PRO A 231 12.47 -1.79 7.63
CA PRO A 231 12.31 -0.90 6.49
C PRO A 231 12.96 -1.50 5.24
N LEU A 232 12.48 -1.12 4.06
CA LEU A 232 13.19 -1.36 2.81
C LEU A 232 14.48 -0.55 2.81
N ALA A 233 15.61 -1.20 2.52
CA ALA A 233 16.93 -0.55 2.54
C ALA A 233 17.01 0.68 1.61
N SER A 234 16.33 0.63 0.46
CA SER A 234 16.27 1.71 -0.53
C SER A 234 15.17 2.75 -0.27
N ASN A 235 14.26 2.50 0.70
CA ASN A 235 13.19 3.44 1.07
C ASN A 235 12.72 3.20 2.52
N PRO A 236 13.23 3.96 3.50
CA PRO A 236 12.90 3.76 4.92
C PRO A 236 11.41 3.99 5.24
N LYS A 237 10.69 4.77 4.42
CA LYS A 237 9.26 5.04 4.61
C LYS A 237 8.39 3.79 4.48
N THR A 238 8.87 2.79 3.75
CA THR A 238 8.16 1.57 3.37
C THR A 238 8.74 0.35 4.07
N SER A 239 7.90 -0.48 4.68
CA SER A 239 8.32 -1.75 5.28
C SER A 239 8.52 -2.84 4.22
N THR A 240 9.50 -3.71 4.39
CA THR A 240 9.78 -4.85 3.49
C THR A 240 8.57 -5.76 3.31
N LEU A 241 7.75 -5.93 4.35
CA LEU A 241 6.54 -6.76 4.27
C LEU A 241 5.54 -6.25 3.22
N ALA A 242 5.45 -4.94 2.98
CA ALA A 242 4.57 -4.42 1.94
C ALA A 242 4.99 -4.93 0.54
N ALA A 243 6.29 -4.96 0.24
CA ALA A 243 6.78 -5.57 -1.01
C ALA A 243 6.47 -7.06 -1.07
N LEU A 244 6.64 -7.77 0.04
CA LEU A 244 6.33 -9.20 0.12
C LEU A 244 4.83 -9.49 -0.04
N SER A 245 3.94 -8.57 0.38
CA SER A 245 2.49 -8.70 0.14
C SER A 245 2.15 -8.63 -1.36
N ALA A 246 2.85 -7.78 -2.12
CA ALA A 246 2.73 -7.71 -3.57
C ALA A 246 3.31 -8.95 -4.25
N VAL A 247 4.46 -9.46 -3.78
CA VAL A 247 5.04 -10.74 -4.26
C VAL A 247 4.09 -11.91 -3.98
N ARG A 248 3.43 -11.92 -2.82
CA ARG A 248 2.41 -12.93 -2.49
C ARG A 248 1.25 -12.90 -3.49
N ALA A 249 0.75 -11.72 -3.86
CA ALA A 249 -0.31 -11.60 -4.87
C ALA A 249 0.13 -12.19 -6.23
N CYS A 250 1.37 -11.95 -6.65
CA CYS A 250 1.93 -12.60 -7.85
C CYS A 250 1.99 -14.13 -7.69
N ARG A 251 2.31 -14.64 -6.50
CA ARG A 251 2.37 -16.09 -6.24
C ARG A 251 0.98 -16.73 -6.29
N GLU A 252 -0.03 -16.08 -5.75
CA GLU A 252 -1.42 -16.54 -5.83
C GLU A 252 -1.90 -16.59 -7.28
N LEU A 253 -1.52 -15.60 -8.11
CA LEU A 253 -1.80 -15.60 -9.54
C LEU A 253 -1.16 -16.80 -10.28
N ALA A 254 0.03 -17.23 -9.87
CA ALA A 254 0.68 -18.41 -10.47
C ALA A 254 -0.04 -19.73 -10.16
N LEU A 255 -0.85 -19.76 -9.09
CA LEU A 255 -1.60 -20.94 -8.65
C LEU A 255 -3.01 -21.00 -9.24
N SER A 256 -3.50 -19.90 -9.83
CA SER A 256 -4.82 -19.79 -10.48
C SER A 256 -4.76 -20.06 -11.98
#